data_AF-A0A1Z2XMT7-F1
#
_entry.id   AF-A0A1Z2XMT7-F1
#
_cell.length_a   1.000
_cell.length_b   1.000
_cell.length_c   1.000
_cell.angle_alpha   90.00
_cell.angle_beta   90.00
_cell.angle_gamma   90.00
#
_symmetry.space_group_name_H-M   'P 1'
#
loop_
_entity.id
_entity.type
_entity.pdbx_description
1 polymer ?
#
loop_
_entity_poly.entity_id
_entity_poly.type
_entity_poly.pdbx_seq_one_letter_code
_entity_poly.pdbx_strand_id
1 'polypeptide(L)'
;MSYNHGKEERKWQRWKQAEEKVLRACGMDESTIEQLRLWDRAMFNSDRRFYEKLQDTGTYFDSVAEHETLTEVYTVEDLLNDSDNVELLKALLTVDKLTLQISVLKMNGYSTNEIAVLVHLSTEAIYKRIAVLKKKLKKFQG
;
A
#
# COMPACT_ATOMS: atom_id res chain seq x y z
N MET A 1 14.02 7.73 9.59
CA MET A 1 14.71 9.02 9.91
C MET A 1 13.96 10.13 9.21
N SER A 2 13.47 11.15 9.92
CA SER A 2 12.73 12.26 9.31
C SER A 2 13.69 13.29 8.68
N TYR A 3 13.28 13.90 7.58
CA TYR A 3 14.04 14.93 6.88
C TYR A 3 14.11 16.21 7.72
N ASN A 4 15.30 16.62 8.16
CA ASN A 4 15.49 17.83 8.96
C ASN A 4 15.86 19.03 8.07
N HIS A 5 14.84 19.77 7.66
CA HIS A 5 14.97 20.91 6.76
C HIS A 5 15.96 21.98 7.25
N GLY A 6 15.94 22.31 8.54
CA GLY A 6 16.83 23.33 9.12
C GLY A 6 18.30 22.94 9.08
N LYS A 7 18.62 21.64 9.11
CA LYS A 7 19.99 21.14 8.99
C LYS A 7 20.48 21.20 7.54
N GLU A 8 19.64 20.83 6.57
CA GLU A 8 19.99 20.82 5.15
C GLU A 8 20.12 22.25 4.59
N GLU A 9 19.25 23.17 4.99
CA GLU A 9 19.36 24.59 4.62
C GLU A 9 20.70 25.20 5.06
N ARG A 10 21.15 24.91 6.29
CA ARG A 10 22.46 25.38 6.79
C ARG A 10 23.66 24.78 6.06
N LYS A 11 23.52 23.58 5.50
CA LYS A 11 24.58 22.98 4.66
C LYS A 11 24.57 23.63 3.28
N TRP A 12 23.40 23.80 2.69
CA TRP A 12 23.22 24.47 1.39
C TRP A 12 23.78 25.89 1.41
N GLN A 13 23.49 26.68 2.45
CA GLN A 13 24.04 28.03 2.60
C GLN A 13 25.57 28.05 2.68
N ARG A 14 26.18 27.15 3.46
CA ARG A 14 27.64 27.05 3.56
C ARG A 14 28.28 26.65 2.23
N TRP A 15 27.66 25.71 1.53
CA TRP A 15 28.12 25.28 0.21
C TRP A 15 28.02 26.41 -0.82
N LYS A 16 26.85 27.07 -0.92
CA LYS A 16 26.65 28.22 -1.84
C LYS A 16 27.59 29.37 -1.57
N GLN A 17 27.84 29.71 -0.29
CA GLN A 17 28.79 30.77 0.06
C GLN A 17 30.21 30.45 -0.37
N ALA A 18 30.64 29.19 -0.24
CA ALA A 18 31.95 28.75 -0.70
C ALA A 18 32.05 28.80 -2.23
N GLU A 19 31.00 28.37 -2.93
CA GLU A 19 30.91 28.42 -4.39
C GLU A 19 30.94 29.85 -4.92
N GLU A 20 30.06 30.74 -4.44
CA GLU A 20 30.02 32.16 -4.85
C GLU A 20 31.38 32.85 -4.63
N LYS A 21 32.09 32.50 -3.54
CA LYS A 21 33.44 33.04 -3.28
C LYS A 21 34.46 32.59 -4.33
N VAL A 22 34.39 31.34 -4.79
CA VAL A 22 35.24 30.82 -5.88
C VAL A 22 34.87 31.47 -7.21
N LEU A 23 33.58 31.63 -7.52
CA LEU A 23 33.13 32.24 -8.78
C LEU A 23 33.56 33.71 -8.88
N ARG A 24 33.49 34.47 -7.78
CA ARG A 24 34.02 35.85 -7.71
C ARG A 24 35.54 35.88 -7.90
N ALA A 25 36.27 34.92 -7.31
CA ALA A 25 37.72 34.83 -7.50
C ALA A 25 38.12 34.49 -8.95
N CYS A 26 37.27 33.76 -9.69
CA CYS A 26 37.45 33.48 -11.11
C CYS A 26 37.02 34.63 -12.04
N GLY A 27 36.54 35.76 -11.49
CA GLY A 27 36.16 36.95 -12.28
C GLY A 27 34.83 36.81 -13.03
N MET A 28 33.93 35.94 -12.57
CA MET A 28 32.57 35.89 -13.12
C MET A 28 31.74 37.12 -12.73
N ASP A 29 30.84 37.51 -13.62
CA ASP A 29 29.95 38.65 -13.41
C ASP A 29 28.93 38.36 -12.31
N GLU A 30 28.70 39.35 -11.44
CA GLU A 30 27.83 39.23 -10.27
C GLU A 30 26.38 38.93 -10.69
N SER A 31 25.94 39.45 -11.84
CA SER A 31 24.62 39.16 -12.41
C SER A 31 24.41 37.67 -12.70
N THR A 32 25.47 36.98 -13.15
CA THR A 32 25.43 35.56 -13.48
C THR A 32 25.44 34.71 -12.20
N ILE A 33 26.19 35.16 -11.18
CA ILE A 33 26.23 34.52 -9.86
C ILE A 33 24.85 34.61 -9.17
N GLU A 34 24.17 35.75 -9.26
CA GLU A 34 22.81 35.92 -8.72
C GLU A 34 21.78 35.02 -9.44
N GLN A 35 21.86 34.91 -10.76
CA GLN A 35 20.99 34.01 -11.52
C GLN A 35 21.21 32.55 -11.13
N LEU A 36 22.45 32.10 -11.03
CA LEU A 36 22.80 30.75 -10.54
C LEU A 36 22.22 30.48 -9.15
N ARG A 37 22.36 31.45 -8.22
CA ARG A 37 21.82 31.34 -6.87
C ARG A 37 20.30 31.18 -6.86
N LEU A 38 19.58 31.91 -7.71
CA LEU A 38 18.12 31.79 -7.83
C LEU A 38 17.72 30.41 -8.36
N TRP A 39 18.44 29.89 -9.35
CA TRP A 39 18.18 28.57 -9.93
C TRP A 39 18.43 27.45 -8.91
N ASP A 40 19.55 27.50 -8.22
CA ASP A 40 19.88 26.54 -7.15
C ASP A 40 18.88 26.61 -6.00
N ARG A 41 18.35 27.80 -5.70
CA ARG A 41 17.31 27.99 -4.69
C ARG A 41 16.00 27.34 -5.13
N ALA A 42 15.62 27.48 -6.39
CA ALA A 42 14.43 26.87 -6.95
C ALA A 42 14.53 25.33 -6.90
N MET A 43 15.68 24.78 -7.24
CA MET A 43 15.94 23.33 -7.19
C MET A 43 15.93 22.79 -5.75
N PHE A 44 16.56 23.49 -4.80
CA PHE A 44 16.50 23.12 -3.38
C PHE A 44 15.06 23.14 -2.84
N ASN A 45 14.25 24.10 -3.27
CA ASN A 45 12.84 24.19 -2.88
C ASN A 45 11.97 23.07 -3.49
N SER A 46 12.27 22.59 -4.70
CA SER A 46 11.56 21.44 -5.28
C SER A 46 11.89 20.14 -4.54
N ASP A 47 13.15 19.95 -4.16
CA ASP A 47 13.59 18.77 -3.40
C ASP A 47 12.95 18.76 -2.02
N ARG A 48 12.84 19.92 -1.37
CA ARG A 48 12.08 20.08 -0.11
C ARG A 48 10.64 19.57 -0.25
N ARG A 49 9.93 20.01 -1.30
CA ARG A 49 8.54 19.59 -1.56
C ARG A 49 8.43 18.10 -1.85
N PHE A 50 9.44 17.52 -2.51
CA PHE A 50 9.50 16.09 -2.76
C PHE A 50 9.64 15.29 -1.46
N TYR A 51 10.58 15.67 -0.59
CA TYR A 51 10.78 14.97 0.69
C TYR A 51 9.63 15.16 1.68
N GLU A 52 8.98 16.33 1.70
CA GLU A 52 7.76 16.54 2.49
C GLU A 52 6.63 15.61 2.03
N LYS A 53 6.34 15.57 0.72
CA LYS A 53 5.33 14.65 0.17
C LYS A 53 5.65 13.19 0.44
N LEU A 54 6.92 12.80 0.33
CA LEU A 54 7.34 11.43 0.60
C LEU A 54 7.08 11.06 2.06
N GLN A 55 7.38 11.97 3.00
CA GLN A 55 7.08 11.77 4.41
C GLN A 55 5.57 11.68 4.66
N ASP A 56 4.76 12.54 4.03
CA ASP A 56 3.29 12.49 4.15
C ASP A 56 2.73 11.15 3.63
N THR A 57 3.23 10.66 2.48
CA THR A 57 2.81 9.35 1.96
C THR A 57 3.24 8.20 2.84
N GLY A 58 4.46 8.21 3.38
CA GLY A 58 4.92 7.18 4.32
C GLY A 58 4.10 7.16 5.60
N THR A 59 3.72 8.34 6.10
CA THR A 59 2.86 8.46 7.29
C THR A 59 1.45 7.93 7.01
N TYR A 60 0.91 8.18 5.80
CA TYR A 60 -0.36 7.60 5.38
C TYR A 60 -0.29 6.07 5.27
N PHE A 61 0.74 5.51 4.65
CA PHE A 61 0.91 4.06 4.54
C PHE A 61 1.10 3.38 5.90
N ASP A 62 1.87 3.95 6.82
CA ASP A 62 1.99 3.46 8.20
C ASP A 62 0.63 3.53 8.92
N SER A 63 -0.14 4.61 8.75
CA SER A 63 -1.47 4.73 9.36
C SER A 63 -2.50 3.75 8.77
N VAL A 64 -2.41 3.41 7.49
CA VAL A 64 -3.26 2.40 6.85
C VAL A 64 -2.85 0.99 7.29
N ALA A 65 -1.55 0.71 7.41
CA ALA A 65 -1.05 -0.57 7.91
C ALA A 65 -1.44 -0.83 9.38
N GLU A 66 -1.53 0.20 10.22
CA GLU A 66 -2.02 0.07 11.60
C GLU A 66 -3.55 -0.16 11.69
N HIS A 67 -4.32 0.26 10.68
CA HIS A 67 -5.77 0.05 10.64
C HIS A 67 -6.21 -1.20 9.84
N GLU A 68 -5.34 -1.71 8.98
CA GLU A 68 -5.54 -2.94 8.23
C GLU A 68 -4.59 -4.02 8.74
N THR A 69 -4.81 -4.49 9.97
CA THR A 69 -4.61 -5.92 10.23
C THR A 69 -5.71 -6.67 9.49
N LEU A 70 -5.68 -6.61 8.15
CA LEU A 70 -6.32 -7.63 7.34
C LEU A 70 -5.57 -8.89 7.71
N THR A 71 -6.16 -9.67 8.62
CA THR A 71 -5.80 -11.08 8.78
C THR A 71 -5.94 -11.67 7.38
N GLU A 72 -4.83 -11.74 6.66
CA GLU A 72 -4.74 -12.42 5.38
C GLU A 72 -5.07 -13.87 5.69
N VAL A 73 -6.34 -14.22 5.53
CA VAL A 73 -6.77 -15.59 5.74
C VAL A 73 -6.17 -16.42 4.62
N TYR A 74 -4.98 -16.95 4.86
CA TYR A 74 -4.21 -17.66 3.85
C TYR A 74 -4.80 -19.03 3.57
N THR A 75 -5.52 -19.62 4.54
CA THR A 75 -5.99 -21.00 4.43
C THR A 75 -7.44 -21.19 4.86
N VAL A 76 -8.05 -22.29 4.38
CA VAL A 76 -9.43 -22.67 4.75
C VAL A 76 -9.53 -22.99 6.24
N GLU A 77 -8.45 -23.47 6.84
CA GLU A 77 -8.38 -23.83 8.25
C GLU A 77 -8.42 -22.59 9.15
N ASP A 78 -7.74 -21.51 8.77
CA ASP A 78 -7.75 -20.24 9.50
C ASP A 78 -9.16 -19.61 9.50
N LEU A 79 -9.88 -19.63 8.36
CA LEU A 79 -11.29 -19.17 8.32
C LEU A 79 -12.19 -19.92 9.30
N LEU A 80 -11.94 -21.21 9.51
CA LEU A 80 -12.75 -22.03 10.40
C LEU A 80 -12.38 -21.75 11.87
N ASN A 81 -11.11 -21.49 12.16
CA ASN A 81 -10.63 -21.27 13.53
C ASN A 81 -11.06 -19.90 14.10
N ASP A 82 -11.22 -18.88 13.25
CA ASP A 82 -11.63 -17.53 13.66
C ASP A 82 -13.14 -17.38 13.89
N SER A 83 -13.94 -18.43 13.67
CA SER A 83 -15.40 -18.33 13.78
C SER A 83 -15.93 -18.75 15.16
N ASP A 84 -16.38 -17.77 15.95
CA ASP A 84 -16.96 -17.98 17.29
C ASP A 84 -18.31 -18.74 17.28
N ASN A 85 -18.95 -18.88 16.12
CA ASN A 85 -20.26 -19.53 15.99
C ASN A 85 -20.13 -21.01 15.60
N VAL A 86 -20.30 -21.88 16.60
CA VAL A 86 -20.23 -23.34 16.47
C VAL A 86 -21.24 -23.92 15.46
N GLU A 87 -22.41 -23.30 15.28
CA GLU A 87 -23.41 -23.77 14.30
C GLU A 87 -23.02 -23.43 12.87
N LEU A 88 -22.42 -22.26 12.67
CA LEU A 88 -21.86 -21.84 11.39
C LEU A 88 -20.66 -22.73 11.00
N LEU A 89 -19.81 -23.08 11.96
CA LEU A 89 -18.73 -24.05 11.78
C LEU A 89 -19.24 -25.40 11.30
N LYS A 90 -20.27 -25.95 11.96
CA LYS A 90 -20.90 -27.21 11.54
C LYS A 90 -21.46 -27.10 10.12
N ALA A 91 -22.12 -25.99 9.79
CA ALA A 91 -22.63 -25.78 8.45
C ALA A 91 -21.51 -25.71 7.40
N LEU A 92 -20.41 -25.01 7.68
CA LEU A 92 -19.25 -24.92 6.80
C LEU A 92 -18.54 -26.27 6.64
N LEU A 93 -18.41 -27.06 7.72
CA LEU A 93 -17.86 -28.42 7.65
C LEU A 93 -18.70 -29.37 6.78
N THR A 94 -20.01 -29.13 6.65
CA THR A 94 -20.86 -29.92 5.73
C THR A 94 -20.74 -29.50 4.27
N VAL A 95 -20.09 -28.37 3.97
CA VAL A 95 -19.83 -27.92 2.61
C VAL A 95 -18.58 -28.63 2.09
N ASP A 96 -18.55 -28.90 0.78
CA ASP A 96 -17.39 -29.53 0.17
C ASP A 96 -16.16 -28.61 0.21
N LYS A 97 -15.00 -29.22 0.43
CA LYS A 97 -13.70 -28.53 0.56
C LYS A 97 -13.41 -27.57 -0.61
N LEU A 98 -13.81 -27.94 -1.83
CA LEU A 98 -13.62 -27.10 -3.03
C LEU A 98 -14.44 -25.81 -2.97
N THR A 99 -15.68 -25.85 -2.50
CA THR A 99 -16.51 -24.64 -2.38
C THR A 99 -16.00 -23.72 -1.27
N LEU A 100 -15.47 -24.26 -0.18
CA LEU A 100 -14.79 -23.48 0.84
C LEU A 100 -13.53 -22.81 0.26
N GLN A 101 -12.69 -23.56 -0.44
CA GLN A 101 -11.49 -23.02 -1.09
C GLN A 101 -11.80 -21.90 -2.08
N ILE A 102 -12.85 -22.05 -2.90
CA ILE A 102 -13.34 -20.99 -3.80
C ILE A 102 -13.76 -19.74 -3.00
N SER A 103 -14.43 -19.92 -1.85
CA SER A 103 -14.85 -18.81 -1.01
C SER A 103 -13.66 -18.06 -0.42
N VAL A 104 -12.64 -18.79 0.04
CA VAL A 104 -11.39 -18.23 0.59
C VAL A 104 -10.66 -17.42 -0.47
N LEU A 105 -10.45 -18.01 -1.66
CA LEU A 105 -9.83 -17.32 -2.78
C LEU A 105 -10.62 -16.06 -3.16
N LYS A 106 -11.95 -16.09 -3.07
CA LYS A 106 -12.77 -14.92 -3.36
C LYS A 106 -12.64 -13.82 -2.30
N MET A 107 -12.48 -14.18 -1.03
CA MET A 107 -12.21 -13.24 0.07
C MET A 107 -10.82 -12.60 -0.07
N ASN A 108 -9.84 -13.36 -0.54
CA ASN A 108 -8.47 -12.89 -0.78
C ASN A 108 -8.33 -12.05 -2.07
N GLY A 109 -9.45 -11.60 -2.66
CA GLY A 109 -9.45 -10.67 -3.79
C GLY A 109 -9.28 -11.30 -5.18
N TYR A 110 -9.18 -12.63 -5.30
CA TYR A 110 -9.00 -13.27 -6.61
C TYR A 110 -10.24 -13.09 -7.51
N SER A 111 -9.98 -12.87 -8.80
CA SER A 111 -11.02 -12.82 -9.82
C SER A 111 -11.59 -14.21 -10.09
N THR A 112 -12.84 -14.29 -10.56
CA THR A 112 -13.47 -15.58 -10.88
C THR A 112 -12.74 -16.35 -11.98
N ASN A 113 -12.04 -15.65 -12.87
CA ASN A 113 -11.23 -16.24 -13.93
C ASN A 113 -9.95 -16.86 -13.37
N GLU A 114 -9.27 -16.19 -12.43
CA GLU A 114 -8.09 -16.75 -11.77
C GLU A 114 -8.45 -17.97 -10.92
N ILE A 115 -9.57 -17.90 -10.19
CA ILE A 115 -10.09 -19.03 -9.40
C ILE A 115 -10.42 -20.23 -10.31
N ALA A 116 -10.99 -19.98 -11.50
CA ALA A 116 -11.27 -21.02 -12.49
C ALA A 116 -10.01 -21.78 -12.92
N VAL A 117 -8.91 -21.05 -13.11
CA VAL A 117 -7.59 -21.66 -13.44
C VAL A 117 -7.04 -22.44 -12.25
N LEU A 118 -7.07 -21.87 -11.05
CA LEU A 118 -6.51 -22.47 -9.83
C LEU A 118 -7.24 -23.75 -9.40
N VAL A 119 -8.57 -23.78 -9.55
CA VAL A 119 -9.41 -24.91 -9.10
C VAL A 119 -9.77 -25.84 -10.27
N HIS A 120 -9.31 -25.54 -11.49
CA HIS A 120 -9.61 -26.29 -12.71
C HIS A 120 -11.11 -26.50 -12.95
N LEU A 121 -11.91 -25.45 -12.74
CA LEU A 121 -13.36 -25.46 -12.91
C LEU A 121 -13.81 -24.37 -13.88
N SER A 122 -14.98 -24.56 -14.51
CA SER A 122 -15.59 -23.49 -15.29
C SER A 122 -16.09 -22.36 -14.37
N THR A 123 -16.10 -21.14 -14.90
CA THR A 123 -16.62 -19.95 -14.19
C THR A 123 -18.08 -20.15 -13.77
N GLU A 124 -18.91 -20.78 -14.61
CA GLU A 124 -20.29 -21.11 -14.27
C GLU A 124 -20.41 -22.06 -13.07
N ALA A 125 -19.54 -23.08 -12.98
CA ALA A 125 -19.54 -24.01 -11.87
C ALA A 125 -19.19 -23.29 -10.56
N ILE A 126 -18.24 -22.34 -10.62
CA ILE A 126 -17.87 -21.47 -9.49
C ILE A 126 -19.05 -20.63 -9.03
N TYR A 127 -19.76 -19.95 -9.95
CA TYR A 127 -20.93 -19.15 -9.60
C TYR A 127 -22.05 -19.98 -8.96
N LYS A 128 -22.32 -21.18 -9.48
CA LYS A 128 -23.32 -22.11 -8.91
C LYS A 128 -22.96 -22.52 -7.48
N ARG A 129 -21.69 -22.88 -7.24
CA ARG A 129 -21.18 -23.27 -5.91
C ARG A 129 -21.32 -22.12 -4.89
N ILE A 130 -20.93 -20.91 -5.27
CA ILE A 130 -21.09 -19.71 -4.44
C ILE A 130 -22.59 -19.46 -4.15
N ALA A 131 -23.47 -19.59 -5.14
CA ALA A 131 -24.90 -19.39 -4.95
C ALA A 131 -25.52 -20.41 -3.97
N VAL A 132 -25.11 -21.67 -4.03
CA VAL A 132 -25.54 -22.71 -3.08
C VAL A 132 -25.04 -22.42 -1.67
N LEU A 133 -23.77 -22.02 -1.53
CA LEU A 133 -23.19 -21.64 -0.25
C LEU A 133 -23.95 -20.45 0.37
N LYS A 134 -24.25 -19.41 -0.42
CA LYS A 134 -25.09 -18.28 0.02
C LYS A 134 -26.48 -18.73 0.50
N LYS A 135 -27.13 -19.66 -0.20
CA LYS A 135 -28.44 -20.20 0.23
C LYS A 135 -28.35 -20.95 1.57
N LYS A 136 -27.26 -21.67 1.83
CA LYS A 136 -27.05 -22.35 3.11
C LYS A 136 -26.80 -21.34 4.24
N LEU A 137 -25.98 -20.31 3.99
CA LEU A 137 -25.67 -19.28 4.98
C LEU A 137 -26.84 -18.36 5.32
N LYS A 138 -27.79 -18.13 4.40
CA LYS A 138 -29.01 -17.37 4.68
C LYS A 138 -29.81 -17.90 5.87
N LYS A 139 -29.69 -19.19 6.21
CA LYS A 139 -30.36 -19.80 7.37
C LYS A 139 -29.81 -19.32 8.71
N PHE A 140 -28.61 -18.75 8.72
CA PHE A 140 -27.92 -18.27 9.92
C PHE A 140 -27.89 -16.74 10.04
N GLN A 141 -28.42 -16.00 9.04
CA GLN A 141 -28.56 -14.54 9.08
C GLN A 141 -29.88 -14.08 9.73
N GLY A 142 -30.41 -14.89 10.66
CA GLY A 142 -31.63 -14.61 11.42
C GLY A 142 -31.37 -13.68 12.60
#